data_AF-A0A8S3SYH8-F1
#
_entry.id   AF-A0A8S3SYH8-F1
#
_cell.length_a   1.000
_cell.length_b   1.000
_cell.length_c   1.000
_cell.angle_alpha   90.00
_cell.angle_beta   90.00
_cell.angle_gamma   90.00
#
_symmetry.space_group_name_H-M   'P 1'
#
loop_
_entity.id
_entity.type
_entity.pdbx_description
1 polymer ?
#
loop_
_entity_poly.entity_id
_entity_poly.type
_entity_poly.pdbx_seq_one_letter_code
_entity_poly.pdbx_strand_id
1 'polypeptide(L)'
;MSFRLSQEEENYVRMSLLMTGISPRAARALFDREFAPACLDSSLKREYNKLRDLQKRRIINQQQWNLLFPRFPDVVDSKTFDVTLMITLLRNLTDLTPCNGDYDMLPSPNESTPTSDLARIKCYRNMLAHLDEGKLDNSKFIKAWNDITGAVGRLGGQSMKQECDNLKTKILDQTNQEIMLDIKRSNDEIRELKQSVDSLKIANADLTEEVEKLKDTVPWNIRAQIGEDLVEWKENDKIGYSDIVHAIHGHSRKEKARKKRGNLKGKYSRKRRLDSSESDEDVPLARLKEKIKNNTLMRKRKKDAEGCPSYSLFRPLHSSLTSAMIRSSSSSPSEMRYCINRSIPAQSPGHQLYLNHHCQQ
;
A
#
# COMPACT_ATOMS: atom_id res chain seq x y z
N MET A 1 35.61 18.12 -6.75
CA MET A 1 36.51 17.32 -5.89
C MET A 1 36.03 15.88 -5.96
N SER A 2 36.88 14.92 -6.32
CA SER A 2 36.52 13.49 -6.24
C SER A 2 36.42 13.12 -4.77
N PHE A 3 35.23 12.71 -4.35
CA PHE A 3 34.97 12.28 -2.98
C PHE A 3 35.34 10.80 -2.89
N ARG A 4 36.32 10.45 -2.05
CA ARG A 4 36.78 9.07 -1.87
C ARG A 4 36.46 8.62 -0.44
N LEU A 5 35.87 7.43 -0.31
CA LEU A 5 35.62 6.82 0.99
C LEU A 5 36.94 6.52 1.73
N SER A 6 36.91 6.62 3.06
CA SER A 6 37.95 6.06 3.91
C SER A 6 37.93 4.53 3.86
N GLN A 7 39.04 3.89 4.22
CA GLN A 7 39.13 2.42 4.24
C GLN A 7 38.03 1.78 5.10
N GLU A 8 37.69 2.38 6.24
CA GLU A 8 36.65 1.86 7.15
C GLU A 8 35.24 1.98 6.57
N GLU A 9 34.96 3.06 5.84
CA GLU A 9 33.70 3.23 5.12
C GLU A 9 33.60 2.23 3.97
N GLU A 10 34.68 2.02 3.21
CA GLU A 10 34.69 1.00 2.17
C GLU A 10 34.48 -0.40 2.74
N ASN A 11 35.09 -0.72 3.90
CA ASN A 11 34.90 -1.98 4.59
C ASN A 11 33.45 -2.19 5.02
N TYR A 12 32.81 -1.13 5.56
CA TYR A 12 31.39 -1.16 5.92
C TYR A 12 30.50 -1.39 4.70
N VAL A 13 30.78 -0.70 3.59
CA VAL A 13 30.07 -0.86 2.31
C VAL A 13 30.16 -2.30 1.81
N ARG A 14 31.38 -2.85 1.75
CA ARG A 14 31.60 -4.23 1.30
C ARG A 14 30.84 -5.22 2.19
N MET A 15 30.92 -5.06 3.50
CA MET A 15 30.21 -5.94 4.43
C MET A 15 28.69 -5.80 4.26
N SER A 16 28.17 -4.59 4.07
CA SER A 16 26.73 -4.34 3.83
C SER A 16 26.24 -5.00 2.53
N LEU A 17 27.01 -4.91 1.45
CA LEU A 17 26.70 -5.57 0.17
C LEU A 17 26.71 -7.10 0.31
N LEU A 18 27.67 -7.66 1.06
CA LEU A 18 27.70 -9.08 1.35
C LEU A 18 26.45 -9.51 2.13
N MET A 19 26.08 -8.75 3.16
CA MET A 19 24.97 -9.08 4.07
C MET A 19 23.58 -8.87 3.46
N THR A 20 23.45 -7.97 2.49
CA THR A 20 22.16 -7.68 1.82
C THR A 20 21.99 -8.46 0.51
N GLY A 21 23.09 -8.80 -0.17
CA GLY A 21 23.06 -9.46 -1.47
C GLY A 21 23.38 -10.95 -1.43
N ILE A 22 24.52 -11.34 -0.86
CA ILE A 22 25.05 -12.72 -0.98
C ILE A 22 24.54 -13.60 0.16
N SER A 23 24.66 -13.15 1.41
CA SER A 23 24.30 -13.98 2.57
C SER A 23 22.83 -14.39 2.64
N PRO A 24 21.84 -13.56 2.22
CA PRO A 24 20.44 -14.01 2.18
C PRO A 24 20.22 -15.09 1.13
N ARG A 25 20.96 -15.07 0.01
CA ARG A 25 20.91 -16.13 -1.01
C ARG A 25 21.48 -17.45 -0.48
N ALA A 26 22.57 -17.38 0.28
CA ALA A 26 23.14 -18.57 0.93
C ALA A 26 22.19 -19.17 1.98
N ALA A 27 21.58 -18.33 2.83
CA ALA A 27 20.55 -18.78 3.76
C ALA A 27 19.34 -19.40 3.03
N ARG A 28 18.94 -18.81 1.90
CA ARG A 28 17.86 -19.34 1.05
C ARG A 28 18.21 -20.69 0.45
N ALA A 29 19.46 -20.92 0.04
CA ALA A 29 19.88 -22.21 -0.50
C ALA A 29 19.68 -23.34 0.53
N LEU A 30 19.98 -23.09 1.82
CA LEU A 30 19.65 -24.01 2.89
C LEU A 30 18.13 -24.12 3.09
N PHE A 31 17.42 -22.99 3.12
CA PHE A 31 15.96 -22.98 3.27
C PHE A 31 15.25 -23.83 2.21
N ASP A 32 15.58 -23.64 0.94
CA ASP A 32 14.99 -24.34 -0.20
C ASP A 32 15.32 -25.84 -0.20
N ARG A 33 16.40 -26.26 0.50
CA ARG A 33 16.71 -27.68 0.70
C ARG A 33 15.77 -28.33 1.72
N GLU A 34 15.44 -27.62 2.79
CA GLU A 34 14.51 -28.11 3.83
C GLU A 34 13.04 -27.93 3.39
N PHE A 35 12.75 -26.88 2.61
CA PHE A 35 11.43 -26.53 2.10
C PHE A 35 11.50 -26.31 0.59
N ALA A 36 11.46 -27.41 -0.18
CA ALA A 36 11.52 -27.35 -1.64
C ALA A 36 10.51 -26.34 -2.22
N PRO A 37 10.92 -25.40 -3.10
CA PRO A 37 10.03 -24.33 -3.60
C PRO A 37 8.74 -24.85 -4.24
N ALA A 38 8.80 -25.99 -4.96
CA ALA A 38 7.64 -26.61 -5.57
C ALA A 38 6.59 -27.10 -4.55
N CYS A 39 7.02 -27.41 -3.33
CA CYS A 39 6.19 -27.95 -2.26
C CYS A 39 6.04 -26.97 -1.09
N LEU A 40 6.51 -25.73 -1.23
CA LEU A 40 6.57 -24.74 -0.15
C LEU A 40 5.18 -24.45 0.42
N ASP A 41 4.21 -24.13 -0.44
CA ASP A 41 2.83 -23.86 -0.03
C ASP A 41 2.22 -25.04 0.76
N SER A 42 2.41 -26.28 0.28
CA SER A 42 1.91 -27.47 0.97
C SER A 42 2.59 -27.69 2.33
N SER A 43 3.90 -27.42 2.43
CA SER A 43 4.65 -27.54 3.68
C SER A 43 4.24 -26.50 4.70
N LEU A 44 4.00 -25.25 4.28
CA LEU A 44 3.50 -24.19 5.15
C LEU A 44 2.07 -24.49 5.64
N LYS A 45 1.20 -25.02 4.77
CA LYS A 45 -0.16 -25.45 5.15
C LYS A 45 -0.15 -26.59 6.16
N ARG A 46 0.77 -27.55 6.03
CA ARG A 46 0.95 -28.65 7.00
C ARG A 46 1.32 -28.10 8.38
N GLU A 47 2.21 -27.11 8.44
CA GLU A 47 2.67 -26.49 9.69
C GLU A 47 1.80 -25.29 10.14
N TYR A 48 0.61 -25.11 9.57
CA TYR A 48 -0.23 -23.91 9.78
C TYR A 48 -0.48 -23.59 11.26
N ASN A 49 -0.74 -24.60 12.08
CA ASN A 49 -1.00 -24.41 13.51
C ASN A 49 0.22 -23.87 14.26
N LYS A 50 1.42 -24.38 13.95
CA LYS A 50 2.67 -23.86 14.53
C LYS A 50 2.92 -22.43 14.08
N LEU A 51 2.77 -22.16 12.78
CA LEU A 51 2.91 -20.81 12.23
C LEU A 51 1.93 -19.82 12.86
N ARG A 52 0.68 -20.24 13.08
CA ARG A 52 -0.35 -19.42 13.74
C ARG A 52 -0.01 -19.15 15.21
N ASP A 53 0.61 -20.09 15.92
CA ASP A 53 1.15 -19.84 17.27
C ASP A 53 2.26 -18.78 17.24
N LEU A 54 3.21 -18.90 16.31
CA LEU A 54 4.28 -17.91 16.12
C LEU A 54 3.72 -16.51 15.79
N GLN A 55 2.65 -16.44 15.00
CA GLN A 55 1.95 -15.18 14.71
C GLN A 55 1.32 -14.57 15.96
N LYS A 56 0.61 -15.39 16.77
CA LYS A 56 0.00 -14.95 18.03
C LYS A 56 1.03 -14.43 19.02
N ARG A 57 2.19 -15.10 19.09
CA ARG A 57 3.35 -14.71 19.91
C ARG A 57 4.15 -13.54 19.34
N ARG A 58 3.73 -12.97 18.20
CA ARG A 58 4.38 -11.85 17.50
C ARG A 58 5.82 -12.14 17.04
N ILE A 59 6.19 -13.41 16.93
CA ILE A 59 7.47 -13.83 16.33
C ILE A 59 7.43 -13.64 14.81
N ILE A 60 6.28 -13.93 14.20
CA ILE A 60 5.97 -13.60 12.80
C ILE A 60 5.00 -12.42 12.78
N ASN A 61 5.39 -11.32 12.16
CA ASN A 61 4.55 -10.14 12.06
C ASN A 61 3.51 -10.27 10.93
N GLN A 62 2.57 -9.32 10.83
CA GLN A 62 1.50 -9.39 9.83
C GLN A 62 2.00 -9.32 8.38
N GLN A 63 3.07 -8.56 8.11
CA GLN A 63 3.64 -8.46 6.77
C GLN A 63 4.26 -9.80 6.36
N GLN A 64 5.04 -10.41 7.24
CA GLN A 64 5.61 -11.74 7.02
C GLN A 64 4.51 -12.80 6.89
N TRP A 65 3.45 -12.73 7.70
CA TRP A 65 2.30 -13.62 7.57
C TRP A 65 1.65 -13.56 6.19
N ASN A 66 1.51 -12.36 5.62
CA ASN A 66 0.95 -12.18 4.29
C ASN A 66 1.86 -12.73 3.18
N LEU A 67 3.17 -12.89 3.42
CA LEU A 67 4.08 -13.59 2.50
C LEU A 67 3.90 -15.11 2.58
N LEU A 68 3.63 -15.65 3.78
CA LEU A 68 3.40 -17.09 3.99
C LEU A 68 2.01 -17.55 3.51
N PHE A 69 1.00 -16.68 3.67
CA PHE A 69 -0.39 -16.94 3.32
C PHE A 69 -0.98 -15.74 2.57
N PRO A 70 -0.63 -15.56 1.28
CA PRO A 70 -1.13 -14.46 0.47
C PRO A 70 -2.65 -14.54 0.29
N ARG A 71 -3.28 -13.35 0.24
CA ARG A 71 -4.74 -13.20 0.17
C ARG A 71 -5.31 -13.28 -1.25
N PHE A 72 -4.45 -13.11 -2.24
CA PHE A 72 -4.72 -13.13 -3.67
C PHE A 72 -4.07 -14.39 -4.29
N PRO A 73 -4.35 -14.77 -5.55
CA PRO A 73 -3.88 -16.04 -6.14
C PRO A 73 -2.36 -16.10 -6.39
N ASP A 74 -1.57 -15.35 -5.63
CA ASP A 74 -0.12 -15.38 -5.65
C ASP A 74 0.37 -16.68 -5.01
N VAL A 75 1.30 -17.34 -5.70
CA VAL A 75 1.98 -18.53 -5.18
C VAL A 75 3.07 -18.06 -4.21
N VAL A 76 3.17 -18.73 -3.07
CA VAL A 76 4.23 -18.47 -2.09
C VAL A 76 5.59 -18.77 -2.71
N ASP A 77 6.51 -17.81 -2.66
CA ASP A 77 7.87 -17.94 -3.19
C ASP A 77 8.89 -17.54 -2.13
N SER A 78 9.83 -18.45 -1.81
CA SER A 78 10.90 -18.22 -0.82
C SER A 78 11.83 -17.06 -1.21
N LYS A 79 11.86 -16.64 -2.48
CA LYS A 79 12.58 -15.45 -2.94
C LYS A 79 12.05 -14.16 -2.34
N THR A 80 10.78 -14.14 -1.94
CA THR A 80 10.15 -12.98 -1.27
C THR A 80 10.51 -12.90 0.21
N PHE A 81 11.08 -13.96 0.79
CA PHE A 81 11.40 -14.00 2.21
C PHE A 81 12.71 -13.29 2.51
N ASP A 82 12.69 -12.45 3.54
CA ASP A 82 13.89 -11.89 4.13
C ASP A 82 14.63 -12.96 4.97
N VAL A 83 15.90 -12.70 5.27
CA VAL A 83 16.76 -13.65 6.00
C VAL A 83 16.26 -13.93 7.42
N THR A 84 15.60 -12.97 8.07
CA THR A 84 15.01 -13.17 9.41
C THR A 84 13.87 -14.18 9.34
N LEU A 85 12.97 -14.02 8.36
CA LEU A 85 11.85 -14.91 8.16
C LEU A 85 12.35 -16.34 7.87
N MET A 86 13.32 -16.49 6.97
CA MET A 86 13.91 -17.80 6.66
C MET A 86 14.51 -18.47 7.91
N ILE A 87 15.31 -17.75 8.71
CA ILE A 87 15.89 -18.29 9.95
C ILE A 87 14.81 -18.65 10.98
N THR A 88 13.79 -17.79 11.13
CA THR A 88 12.66 -18.05 12.03
C THR A 88 11.90 -19.31 11.63
N LEU A 89 11.64 -19.51 10.34
CA LEU A 89 10.96 -20.71 9.84
C LEU A 89 11.81 -21.96 10.07
N LEU A 90 13.08 -21.95 9.69
CA LEU A 90 13.99 -23.08 9.91
C LEU A 90 14.06 -23.47 11.38
N ARG A 91 14.28 -22.49 12.27
CA ARG A 91 14.35 -22.74 13.73
C ARG A 91 13.09 -23.39 14.32
N ASN A 92 11.91 -23.03 13.82
CA ASN A 92 10.65 -23.43 14.47
C ASN A 92 9.93 -24.58 13.77
N LEU A 93 10.28 -24.87 12.52
CA LEU A 93 9.60 -25.87 11.69
C LEU A 93 10.48 -27.07 11.35
N THR A 94 11.79 -26.99 11.55
CA THR A 94 12.72 -28.12 11.38
C THR A 94 13.45 -28.42 12.70
N ASP A 95 14.12 -29.57 12.75
CA ASP A 95 14.93 -29.98 13.91
C ASP A 95 16.33 -29.35 13.91
N LEU A 96 16.51 -28.24 13.18
CA LEU A 96 17.76 -27.48 13.12
C LEU A 96 17.95 -26.68 14.41
N THR A 97 18.48 -27.33 15.44
CA THR A 97 18.89 -26.69 16.70
C THR A 97 20.37 -26.28 16.68
N PRO A 98 20.71 -25.04 17.04
CA PRO A 98 22.10 -24.59 17.10
C PRO A 98 22.83 -25.29 18.25
N CYS A 99 24.13 -25.55 18.07
CA CYS A 99 24.97 -26.30 19.03
C CYS A 99 24.95 -25.69 20.44
N ASN A 100 24.84 -24.36 20.53
CA ASN A 100 24.83 -23.62 21.81
C ASN A 100 23.42 -23.20 22.26
N GLY A 101 22.37 -23.73 21.62
CA GLY A 101 20.97 -23.44 21.96
C GLY A 101 20.44 -22.06 21.53
N ASP A 102 21.31 -21.15 21.06
CA ASP A 102 20.92 -19.79 20.69
C ASP A 102 21.42 -19.35 19.32
N TYR A 103 20.52 -18.76 18.53
CA TYR A 103 20.81 -18.12 17.24
C TYR A 103 21.23 -16.65 17.41
N ASP A 104 21.12 -16.09 18.61
CA ASP A 104 21.50 -14.71 18.94
C ASP A 104 22.95 -14.58 19.43
N MET A 105 23.65 -15.69 19.64
CA MET A 105 25.07 -15.72 20.00
C MET A 105 25.95 -16.05 18.80
N LEU A 106 27.07 -15.33 18.67
CA LEU A 106 28.06 -15.60 17.62
C LEU A 106 28.73 -16.96 17.90
N PRO A 107 28.65 -17.93 16.97
CA PRO A 107 29.26 -19.24 17.14
C PRO A 107 30.78 -19.20 17.21
N SER A 108 31.38 -20.22 17.83
CA SER A 108 32.83 -20.38 17.85
C SER A 108 33.36 -20.64 16.43
N PRO A 109 34.56 -20.15 16.07
CA PRO A 109 35.14 -20.36 14.73
C PRO A 109 35.22 -21.83 14.28
N ASN A 110 35.27 -22.77 15.23
CA ASN A 110 35.36 -24.20 14.96
C ASN A 110 33.99 -24.85 14.64
N GLU A 111 32.88 -24.19 14.98
CA GLU A 111 31.53 -24.70 14.75
C GLU A 111 31.10 -24.45 13.30
N SER A 112 31.01 -25.49 12.48
CA SER A 112 30.74 -25.39 11.03
C SER A 112 29.40 -25.98 10.60
N THR A 113 28.47 -26.17 11.55
CA THR A 113 27.14 -26.69 11.24
C THR A 113 26.28 -25.65 10.52
N PRO A 114 25.27 -26.08 9.72
CA PRO A 114 24.37 -25.15 9.02
C PRO A 114 23.67 -24.16 9.97
N THR A 115 23.32 -24.61 11.18
CA THR A 115 22.71 -23.77 12.21
C THR A 115 23.67 -22.69 12.72
N SER A 116 24.94 -23.04 12.94
CA SER A 116 25.96 -22.07 13.33
C SER A 116 26.19 -21.06 12.20
N ASP A 117 26.15 -21.49 10.95
CA ASP A 117 26.30 -20.57 9.81
C ASP A 117 25.13 -19.59 9.66
N LEU A 118 23.90 -20.02 9.93
CA LEU A 118 22.75 -19.11 10.02
C LEU A 118 22.87 -18.12 11.18
N ALA A 119 23.35 -18.58 12.35
CA ALA A 119 23.58 -17.73 13.50
C ALA A 119 24.64 -16.65 13.19
N ARG A 120 25.75 -17.00 12.51
CA ARG A 120 26.74 -16.03 12.02
C ARG A 120 26.10 -14.96 11.14
N ILE A 121 25.30 -15.35 10.15
CA ILE A 121 24.60 -14.41 9.27
C ILE A 121 23.73 -13.44 10.09
N LYS A 122 22.96 -13.97 11.05
CA LYS A 122 22.12 -13.15 11.92
C LYS A 122 22.94 -12.19 12.79
N CYS A 123 23.96 -12.68 13.48
CA CYS A 123 24.81 -11.89 14.37
C CYS A 123 25.54 -10.77 13.63
N TYR A 124 26.16 -11.05 12.47
CA TYR A 124 26.87 -10.02 11.71
C TYR A 124 25.94 -8.98 11.10
N ARG A 125 24.73 -9.37 10.68
CA ARG A 125 23.72 -8.41 10.23
C ARG A 125 23.29 -7.49 11.38
N ASN A 126 23.04 -8.05 12.55
CA ASN A 126 22.69 -7.25 13.74
C ASN A 126 23.85 -6.33 14.16
N MET A 127 25.09 -6.83 14.14
CA MET A 127 26.29 -6.03 14.39
C MET A 127 26.36 -4.82 13.43
N LEU A 128 26.17 -5.03 12.12
CA LEU A 128 26.17 -3.92 11.14
C LEU A 128 25.05 -2.91 11.40
N ALA A 129 23.87 -3.37 11.80
CA ALA A 129 22.72 -2.50 12.07
C ALA A 129 22.94 -1.59 13.30
N HIS A 130 23.82 -2.00 14.22
CA HIS A 130 24.20 -1.22 15.40
C HIS A 130 25.47 -0.36 15.20
N LEU A 131 26.09 -0.38 14.02
CA LEU A 131 27.19 0.53 13.70
C LEU A 131 26.63 1.89 13.26
N ASP A 132 26.53 2.83 14.19
CA ASP A 132 25.93 4.15 13.96
C ASP A 132 26.70 5.02 12.94
N GLU A 133 27.99 4.76 12.74
CA GLU A 133 28.83 5.61 11.91
C GLU A 133 28.97 5.14 10.46
N GLY A 134 28.44 3.96 10.10
CA GLY A 134 28.68 3.35 8.78
C GLY A 134 30.17 3.17 8.46
N LYS A 135 30.98 2.91 9.50
CA LYS A 135 32.41 2.63 9.45
C LYS A 135 32.69 1.30 10.11
N LEU A 136 33.64 0.55 9.55
CA LEU A 136 34.07 -0.73 10.10
C LEU A 136 35.59 -0.83 10.09
N ASP A 137 36.17 -0.83 11.30
CA ASP A 137 37.60 -1.02 11.52
C ASP A 137 38.13 -2.23 10.73
N ASN A 138 39.34 -2.08 10.19
CA ASN A 138 39.94 -3.08 9.30
C ASN A 138 40.16 -4.44 9.98
N SER A 139 40.56 -4.47 11.25
CA SER A 139 40.74 -5.73 11.99
C SER A 139 39.41 -6.44 12.20
N LYS A 140 38.37 -5.70 12.59
CA LYS A 140 36.99 -6.22 12.71
C LYS A 140 36.46 -6.71 11.37
N PHE A 141 36.67 -5.94 10.30
CA PHE A 141 36.28 -6.30 8.94
C PHE A 141 36.91 -7.62 8.50
N ILE A 142 38.23 -7.78 8.60
CA ILE A 142 38.93 -9.00 8.15
C ILE A 142 38.39 -10.24 8.88
N LYS A 143 38.21 -10.14 10.20
CA LYS A 143 37.67 -11.24 11.02
C LYS A 143 36.24 -11.59 10.61
N ALA A 144 35.35 -10.59 10.58
CA ALA A 144 33.96 -10.78 10.23
C ALA A 144 33.79 -11.30 8.80
N TRP A 145 34.57 -10.77 7.86
CA TRP A 145 34.57 -11.17 6.46
C TRP A 145 34.95 -12.64 6.29
N ASN A 146 36.04 -13.09 6.90
CA ASN A 146 36.48 -14.46 6.75
C ASN A 146 35.50 -15.46 7.37
N ASP A 147 34.90 -15.11 8.52
CA ASP A 147 33.92 -15.97 9.17
C ASP A 147 32.63 -16.08 8.34
N ILE A 148 32.10 -14.95 7.86
CA ILE A 148 30.87 -14.93 7.08
C ILE A 148 31.04 -15.55 5.69
N THR A 149 32.17 -15.36 4.99
CA THR A 149 32.38 -15.99 3.67
C THR A 149 32.57 -17.50 3.79
N GLY A 150 33.15 -17.98 4.90
CA GLY A 150 33.17 -19.39 5.23
C GLY A 150 31.75 -19.96 5.36
N ALA A 151 30.89 -19.28 6.11
CA ALA A 151 29.48 -19.66 6.29
C ALA A 151 28.70 -19.63 4.97
N VAL A 152 28.85 -18.55 4.17
CA VAL A 152 28.23 -18.42 2.84
C VAL A 152 28.64 -19.57 1.93
N GLY A 153 29.93 -19.94 1.92
CA GLY A 153 30.42 -21.05 1.11
C GLY A 153 29.85 -22.41 1.53
N ARG A 154 29.69 -22.66 2.83
CA ARG A 154 29.11 -23.91 3.35
C ARG A 154 27.60 -24.01 3.08
N LEU A 155 26.87 -22.91 3.20
CA LEU A 155 25.42 -22.87 2.98
C LEU A 155 25.03 -22.83 1.50
N GLY A 156 25.68 -21.96 0.73
CA GLY A 156 25.33 -21.64 -0.66
C GLY A 156 26.26 -22.22 -1.72
N GLY A 157 27.33 -22.89 -1.31
CA GLY A 157 28.30 -23.53 -2.20
C GLY A 157 29.43 -22.62 -2.68
N GLN A 158 30.35 -23.22 -3.45
CA GLN A 158 31.60 -22.57 -3.85
C GLN A 158 31.41 -21.37 -4.79
N SER A 159 30.35 -21.36 -5.61
CA SER A 159 30.04 -20.22 -6.49
C SER A 159 29.76 -18.94 -5.70
N MET A 160 28.96 -19.03 -4.63
CA MET A 160 28.67 -17.87 -3.78
C MET A 160 29.91 -17.41 -3.00
N LYS A 161 30.79 -18.34 -2.61
CA LYS A 161 32.08 -17.98 -2.02
C LYS A 161 32.96 -17.19 -2.99
N GLN A 162 33.02 -17.60 -4.26
CA GLN A 162 33.72 -16.84 -5.31
C GLN A 162 33.11 -15.44 -5.53
N GLU A 163 31.78 -15.32 -5.47
CA GLU A 163 31.12 -14.00 -5.50
C GLU A 163 31.57 -13.11 -4.34
N CYS A 164 31.73 -13.67 -3.13
CA CYS A 164 32.31 -12.92 -2.01
C CYS A 164 33.75 -12.51 -2.27
N ASP A 165 34.60 -13.40 -2.76
CA ASP A 165 36.00 -13.08 -3.05
C ASP A 165 36.12 -11.94 -4.09
N ASN A 166 35.29 -12.00 -5.13
CA ASN A 166 35.17 -10.93 -6.14
C ASN A 166 34.69 -9.61 -5.52
N LEU A 167 33.70 -9.66 -4.62
CA LEU A 167 33.19 -8.48 -3.93
C LEU A 167 34.27 -7.83 -3.04
N LYS A 168 35.14 -8.64 -2.42
CA LYS A 168 36.22 -8.14 -1.55
C LYS A 168 37.19 -7.24 -2.31
N THR A 169 37.56 -7.65 -3.52
CA THR A 169 38.56 -6.95 -4.35
C THR A 169 37.96 -5.96 -5.33
N LYS A 170 36.62 -5.92 -5.47
CA LYS A 170 35.93 -4.99 -6.37
C LYS A 170 36.28 -3.54 -6.01
N ILE A 171 36.67 -2.79 -7.03
CA ILE A 171 36.87 -1.34 -6.92
C ILE A 171 35.50 -0.69 -6.74
N LEU A 172 35.33 0.05 -5.65
CA LEU A 172 34.19 0.92 -5.44
C LEU A 172 34.48 2.23 -6.17
N ASP A 173 34.08 2.32 -7.44
CA ASP A 173 34.23 3.55 -8.22
C ASP A 173 33.38 4.71 -7.67
N GLN A 174 33.61 5.92 -8.17
CA GLN A 174 32.95 7.16 -7.72
C GLN A 174 31.42 7.04 -7.72
N THR A 175 30.85 6.40 -8.74
CA THR A 175 29.39 6.22 -8.86
C THR A 175 28.86 5.24 -7.81
N ASN A 176 29.56 4.14 -7.57
CA ASN A 176 29.21 3.21 -6.49
C ASN A 176 29.31 3.89 -5.12
N GLN A 177 30.31 4.74 -4.91
CA GLN A 177 30.48 5.48 -3.65
C GLN A 177 29.34 6.48 -3.41
N GLU A 178 28.93 7.23 -4.43
CA GLU A 178 27.81 8.18 -4.35
C GLU A 178 26.49 7.47 -4.05
N ILE A 179 26.19 6.39 -4.79
CA ILE A 179 24.98 5.56 -4.56
C ILE A 179 24.96 5.02 -3.12
N MET A 180 26.10 4.56 -2.61
CA MET A 180 26.18 4.02 -1.25
C MET A 180 25.98 5.08 -0.17
N LEU A 181 26.47 6.31 -0.38
CA LEU A 181 26.24 7.43 0.54
C LEU A 181 24.78 7.87 0.53
N ASP A 182 24.14 7.91 -0.64
CA ASP A 182 22.72 8.22 -0.77
C ASP A 182 21.84 7.15 -0.11
N ILE A 183 22.20 5.86 -0.25
CA ILE A 183 21.55 4.76 0.47
C ILE A 183 21.73 4.93 1.98
N LYS A 184 22.94 5.28 2.45
CA LYS A 184 23.20 5.51 3.88
C LYS A 184 22.34 6.65 4.42
N ARG A 185 22.34 7.81 3.76
CA ARG A 185 21.52 8.97 4.14
C ARG A 185 20.04 8.61 4.18
N SER A 186 19.55 7.91 3.15
CA SER A 186 18.16 7.45 3.09
C SER A 186 17.81 6.50 4.25
N ASN A 187 18.73 5.61 4.64
CA ASN A 187 18.52 4.71 5.77
C ASN A 187 18.49 5.45 7.10
N ASP A 188 19.34 6.47 7.28
CA ASP A 188 19.35 7.33 8.47
C ASP A 188 18.04 8.11 8.58
N GLU A 189 17.57 8.72 7.48
CA GLU A 189 16.27 9.39 7.41
C GLU A 189 15.11 8.42 7.74
N ILE A 190 15.13 7.21 7.19
CA ILE A 190 14.12 6.18 7.52
C ILE A 190 14.16 5.81 9.01
N ARG A 191 15.36 5.75 9.62
CA ARG A 191 15.52 5.45 11.04
C ARG A 191 14.92 6.55 11.92
N GLU A 192 15.20 7.81 11.62
CA GLU A 192 14.64 8.97 12.32
C GLU A 192 13.11 9.04 12.18
N LEU A 193 12.60 8.79 10.96
CA LEU A 193 11.15 8.74 10.72
C LEU A 193 10.49 7.61 11.50
N LYS A 194 11.11 6.42 11.58
CA LYS A 194 10.60 5.30 12.39
C LYS A 194 10.53 5.64 13.87
N GLN A 195 11.59 6.24 14.43
CA GLN A 195 11.60 6.69 15.82
C GLN A 195 10.48 7.71 16.09
N SER A 196 10.33 8.69 15.19
CA SER A 196 9.26 9.69 15.27
C SER A 196 7.87 9.06 15.23
N VAL A 197 7.65 8.07 14.36
CA VAL A 197 6.38 7.32 14.27
C VAL A 197 6.10 6.54 15.55
N ASP A 198 7.11 5.91 16.16
CA ASP A 198 6.91 5.16 17.40
C ASP A 198 6.62 6.09 18.59
N SER A 199 7.28 7.26 18.67
CA SER A 199 6.92 8.30 19.65
C SER A 199 5.48 8.79 19.46
N LEU A 200 5.05 9.02 18.21
CA LEU A 200 3.67 9.43 17.91
C LEU A 200 2.65 8.35 18.26
N LYS A 201 2.98 7.06 18.10
CA LYS A 201 2.09 5.97 18.53
C LYS A 201 1.89 5.95 20.03
N ILE A 202 2.95 6.20 20.82
CA ILE A 202 2.88 6.27 22.28
C ILE A 202 2.00 7.46 22.68
N ALA A 203 2.28 8.66 22.17
CA ALA A 203 1.49 9.85 22.46
C ALA A 203 0.01 9.70 22.07
N ASN A 204 -0.28 9.04 20.94
CA ASN A 204 -1.66 8.73 20.55
C ASN A 204 -2.33 7.72 21.48
N ALA A 205 -1.59 6.75 22.03
CA ALA A 205 -2.13 5.82 23.02
C ALA A 205 -2.51 6.55 24.31
N ASP A 206 -1.64 7.45 24.79
CA ASP A 206 -1.89 8.26 25.99
C ASP A 206 -3.11 9.18 25.81
N LEU A 207 -3.19 9.89 24.68
CA LEU A 207 -4.35 10.73 24.34
C LEU A 207 -5.64 9.92 24.23
N THR A 208 -5.56 8.70 23.68
CA THR A 208 -6.73 7.81 23.58
C THR A 208 -7.23 7.42 24.98
N GLU A 209 -6.32 7.16 25.92
CA GLU A 209 -6.67 6.87 27.31
C GLU A 209 -7.28 8.09 28.03
N GLU A 210 -6.71 9.28 27.84
CA GLU A 210 -7.27 10.52 28.39
C GLU A 210 -8.67 10.82 27.87
N VAL A 211 -8.90 10.65 26.56
CA VAL A 211 -10.22 10.80 25.95
C VAL A 211 -11.22 9.80 26.55
N GLU A 212 -10.81 8.56 26.82
CA GLU A 212 -11.69 7.56 27.42
C GLU A 212 -12.07 7.95 28.86
N LYS A 213 -11.11 8.42 29.67
CA LYS A 213 -11.39 8.93 31.03
C LYS A 213 -12.35 10.13 31.01
N LEU A 214 -12.17 11.05 30.05
CA LEU A 214 -13.04 12.20 29.91
C LEU A 214 -14.46 11.80 29.48
N LYS A 215 -14.64 10.75 28.67
CA LYS A 215 -16.00 10.27 28.30
C LYS A 215 -16.85 9.90 29.50
N ASP A 216 -16.25 9.41 30.57
CA ASP A 216 -16.96 9.01 31.79
C ASP A 216 -17.32 10.21 32.68
N THR A 217 -16.62 11.33 32.53
CA THR A 217 -16.94 12.60 33.21
C THR A 217 -18.04 13.41 32.51
N VAL A 218 -18.29 13.15 31.24
CA VAL A 218 -19.30 13.89 30.46
C VAL A 218 -20.68 13.28 30.67
N PRO A 219 -21.67 14.05 31.16
CA PRO A 219 -23.05 13.58 31.32
C PRO A 219 -23.64 13.01 30.03
N TRP A 220 -24.45 11.95 30.15
CA TRP A 220 -24.95 11.16 29.03
C TRP A 220 -25.69 11.98 27.95
N ASN A 221 -26.40 13.03 28.36
CA ASN A 221 -27.16 13.92 27.48
C ASN A 221 -26.24 14.77 26.59
N ILE A 222 -25.10 15.21 27.10
CA ILE A 222 -24.07 15.93 26.33
C ILE A 222 -23.34 14.96 25.39
N ARG A 223 -23.05 13.73 25.86
CA ARG A 223 -22.43 12.68 25.04
C ARG A 223 -23.31 12.27 23.85
N ALA A 224 -24.63 12.24 24.03
CA ALA A 224 -25.60 11.96 22.97
C ALA A 224 -25.62 13.08 21.91
N GLN A 225 -25.68 14.35 22.35
CA GLN A 225 -25.62 15.50 21.45
C GLN A 225 -24.32 15.54 20.65
N ILE A 226 -23.16 15.35 21.30
CA ILE A 226 -21.86 15.29 20.61
C ILE A 226 -21.83 14.13 19.61
N GLY A 227 -22.45 12.99 19.94
CA GLY A 227 -22.54 11.84 19.04
C GLY A 227 -23.34 12.14 17.77
N GLU A 228 -24.47 12.83 17.90
CA GLU A 228 -25.27 13.32 16.77
C GLU A 228 -24.50 14.34 15.92
N ASP A 229 -23.87 15.33 16.56
CA ASP A 229 -23.06 16.35 15.89
C ASP A 229 -21.86 15.73 15.15
N LEU A 230 -21.24 14.66 15.69
CA LEU A 230 -20.12 13.95 15.05
C LEU A 230 -20.56 13.13 13.82
N VAL A 231 -21.78 12.58 13.86
CA VAL A 231 -22.39 11.88 12.71
C VAL A 231 -22.69 12.89 11.61
N GLU A 232 -23.30 14.02 11.97
CA GLU A 232 -23.56 15.13 11.05
C GLU A 232 -22.27 15.67 10.42
N TRP A 233 -21.21 15.87 11.21
CA TRP A 233 -19.90 16.28 10.71
C TRP A 233 -19.31 15.26 9.73
N LYS A 234 -19.34 13.96 10.06
CA LYS A 234 -18.83 12.90 9.17
C LYS A 234 -19.63 12.76 7.88
N GLU A 235 -20.93 13.05 7.92
CA GLU A 235 -21.79 13.08 6.74
C GLU A 235 -21.50 14.32 5.88
N ASN A 236 -21.30 15.48 6.49
CA ASN A 236 -20.89 16.71 5.81
C ASN A 236 -19.49 16.60 5.17
N ASP A 237 -18.53 15.92 5.81
CA ASP A 237 -17.20 15.68 5.24
C ASP A 237 -17.22 14.71 4.04
N LYS A 238 -18.12 13.72 4.06
CA LYS A 238 -18.38 12.85 2.89
C LYS A 238 -19.00 13.63 1.74
N ILE A 239 -19.86 14.61 2.02
CA ILE A 239 -20.42 15.52 1.01
C ILE A 239 -19.31 16.38 0.40
N GLY A 240 -18.38 16.91 1.21
CA GLY A 240 -17.21 17.66 0.74
C GLY A 240 -16.27 16.86 -0.18
N TYR A 241 -15.94 15.62 0.18
CA TYR A 241 -15.14 14.74 -0.69
C TYR A 241 -15.88 14.39 -2.00
N SER A 242 -17.18 14.13 -1.94
CA SER A 242 -18.03 13.89 -3.11
C SER A 242 -18.05 15.09 -4.05
N ASP A 243 -18.17 16.30 -3.52
CA ASP A 243 -18.19 17.55 -4.29
C ASP A 243 -16.84 17.86 -4.92
N ILE A 244 -15.73 17.60 -4.21
CA ILE A 244 -14.37 17.71 -4.78
C ILE A 244 -14.18 16.69 -5.90
N VAL A 245 -14.59 15.43 -5.70
CA VAL A 245 -14.52 14.38 -6.71
C VAL A 245 -15.40 14.73 -7.91
N HIS A 246 -16.62 15.24 -7.72
CA HIS A 246 -17.51 15.69 -8.78
C HIS A 246 -16.97 16.92 -9.52
N ALA A 247 -16.33 17.86 -8.83
CA ALA A 247 -15.66 19.01 -9.42
C ALA A 247 -14.47 18.58 -10.29
N ILE A 248 -13.64 17.64 -9.82
CA ILE A 248 -12.52 17.07 -10.59
C ILE A 248 -13.03 16.32 -11.84
N HIS A 249 -14.05 15.48 -11.67
CA HIS A 249 -14.67 14.77 -12.80
C HIS A 249 -15.38 15.73 -13.77
N GLY A 250 -15.99 16.80 -13.27
CA GLY A 250 -16.62 17.86 -14.05
C GLY A 250 -15.62 18.69 -14.84
N HIS A 251 -14.50 19.08 -14.23
CA HIS A 251 -13.37 19.72 -14.92
C HIS A 251 -12.77 18.81 -15.99
N SER A 252 -12.57 17.52 -15.69
CA SER A 252 -12.09 16.52 -16.66
C SER A 252 -13.06 16.34 -17.85
N ARG A 253 -14.37 16.32 -17.60
CA ARG A 253 -15.41 16.27 -18.66
C ARG A 253 -15.45 17.56 -19.49
N LYS A 254 -15.36 18.74 -18.87
CA LYS A 254 -15.29 20.04 -19.56
C LYS A 254 -14.02 20.18 -20.39
N GLU A 255 -12.88 19.73 -19.89
CA GLU A 255 -11.59 19.73 -20.61
C GLU A 255 -11.61 18.77 -21.82
N LYS A 256 -12.18 17.56 -21.65
CA LYS A 256 -12.42 16.62 -22.75
C LYS A 256 -13.36 17.21 -23.81
N ALA A 257 -14.43 17.89 -23.40
CA ALA A 257 -15.34 18.58 -24.32
C ALA A 257 -14.67 19.76 -25.04
N ARG A 258 -13.78 20.51 -24.38
CA ARG A 258 -12.99 21.60 -24.96
C ARG A 258 -12.00 21.09 -25.99
N LYS A 259 -11.26 20.01 -25.69
CA LYS A 259 -10.38 19.32 -26.65
C LYS A 259 -11.15 18.76 -27.84
N LYS A 260 -12.33 18.16 -27.62
CA LYS A 260 -13.20 17.64 -28.69
C LYS A 260 -13.72 18.77 -29.59
N ARG A 261 -14.17 19.91 -29.02
CA ARG A 261 -14.56 21.11 -29.77
C ARG A 261 -13.40 21.74 -30.55
N GLY A 262 -12.19 21.80 -29.97
CA GLY A 262 -10.98 22.26 -30.66
C GLY A 262 -10.61 21.36 -31.85
N ASN A 263 -10.73 20.03 -31.68
CA ASN A 263 -10.45 19.06 -32.73
C ASN A 263 -11.52 19.08 -33.84
N LEU A 264 -12.80 19.32 -33.50
CA LEU A 264 -13.85 19.55 -34.49
C LEU A 264 -13.63 20.86 -35.27
N LYS A 265 -13.27 21.97 -34.60
CA LYS A 265 -12.90 23.22 -35.29
C LYS A 265 -11.69 23.03 -36.22
N GLY A 266 -10.67 22.27 -35.79
CA GLY A 266 -9.51 21.90 -36.62
C GLY A 266 -9.87 21.06 -37.84
N LYS A 267 -10.81 20.11 -37.71
CA LYS A 267 -11.33 19.30 -38.83
C LYS A 267 -12.18 20.11 -39.81
N TYR A 268 -13.03 21.01 -39.35
CA TYR A 268 -13.79 21.92 -40.22
C TYR A 268 -12.88 22.92 -40.96
N SER A 269 -11.79 23.38 -40.34
CA SER A 269 -10.81 24.25 -41.00
C SER A 269 -9.91 23.51 -42.00
N ARG A 270 -9.58 22.23 -41.79
CA ARG A 270 -8.87 21.39 -42.78
C ARG A 270 -9.75 20.99 -43.95
N LYS A 271 -11.03 20.65 -43.70
CA LYS A 271 -11.97 20.31 -44.78
C LYS A 271 -12.21 21.49 -45.74
N ARG A 272 -12.26 22.72 -45.20
CA ARG A 272 -12.35 23.95 -46.01
C ARG A 272 -11.10 24.28 -46.85
N ARG A 273 -9.93 23.70 -46.53
CA ARG A 273 -8.70 23.86 -47.33
C ARG A 273 -8.52 22.76 -48.38
N LEU A 274 -9.25 21.65 -48.27
CA LEU A 274 -9.19 20.51 -49.20
C LEU A 274 -10.30 20.57 -50.26
N ASP A 275 -11.42 21.25 -49.99
CA ASP A 275 -12.53 21.40 -50.95
C ASP A 275 -12.37 22.62 -51.90
N SER A 276 -11.15 23.13 -52.12
CA SER A 276 -10.87 24.30 -52.98
C SER A 276 -9.94 24.02 -54.17
N SER A 277 -9.90 22.78 -54.67
CA SER A 277 -9.26 22.43 -55.94
C SER A 277 -10.10 21.40 -56.69
N GLU A 278 -10.50 21.76 -57.92
CA GLU A 278 -11.08 20.93 -59.01
C GLU A 278 -12.49 20.35 -58.77
N SER A 279 -13.46 20.33 -59.69
CA SER A 279 -13.79 21.03 -60.95
C SER A 279 -15.17 20.45 -61.35
N ASP A 280 -16.09 21.32 -61.82
CA ASP A 280 -17.27 21.08 -62.67
C ASP A 280 -18.29 19.95 -62.33
N GLU A 281 -19.49 20.38 -61.93
CA GLU A 281 -20.80 19.97 -62.49
C GLU A 281 -21.90 20.78 -61.76
N ASP A 282 -22.63 21.57 -62.54
CA ASP A 282 -23.60 22.57 -62.10
C ASP A 282 -24.95 21.94 -61.73
N VAL A 283 -25.90 22.75 -61.23
CA VAL A 283 -27.38 22.53 -61.21
C VAL A 283 -28.11 22.32 -59.85
N PRO A 284 -27.59 21.71 -58.75
CA PRO A 284 -28.40 21.55 -57.52
C PRO A 284 -28.41 22.77 -56.56
N LEU A 285 -27.35 23.58 -56.55
CA LEU A 285 -27.16 24.66 -55.56
C LEU A 285 -27.99 25.93 -55.84
N ALA A 286 -28.33 26.21 -57.09
CA ALA A 286 -29.19 27.34 -57.46
C ALA A 286 -30.63 27.13 -56.95
N ARG A 287 -31.19 25.92 -57.14
CA ARG A 287 -32.51 25.54 -56.60
C ARG A 287 -32.57 25.56 -55.07
N LEU A 288 -31.46 25.25 -54.40
CA LEU A 288 -31.39 25.26 -52.93
C LEU A 288 -31.29 26.69 -52.37
N LYS A 289 -30.52 27.57 -53.01
CA LYS A 289 -30.42 28.99 -52.61
C LYS A 289 -31.75 29.72 -52.81
N GLU A 290 -32.50 29.41 -53.85
CA GLU A 290 -33.83 29.97 -54.09
C GLU A 290 -34.87 29.47 -53.07
N LYS A 291 -34.83 28.18 -52.71
CA LYS A 291 -35.65 27.61 -51.62
C LYS A 291 -35.35 28.23 -50.25
N ILE A 292 -34.09 28.55 -49.95
CA ILE A 292 -33.70 29.21 -48.70
C ILE A 292 -34.13 30.69 -48.71
N LYS A 293 -33.99 31.39 -49.84
CA LYS A 293 -34.45 32.78 -50.00
C LYS A 293 -35.96 32.89 -49.82
N ASN A 294 -36.73 31.98 -50.41
CA ASN A 294 -38.19 31.92 -50.28
C ASN A 294 -38.66 31.53 -48.87
N ASN A 295 -37.97 30.60 -48.18
CA ASN A 295 -38.25 30.29 -46.76
C ASN A 295 -37.91 31.45 -45.81
N THR A 296 -36.89 32.24 -46.12
CA THR A 296 -36.50 33.41 -45.31
C THR A 296 -37.48 34.57 -45.50
N LEU A 297 -38.02 34.76 -46.71
CA LEU A 297 -39.10 35.73 -46.99
C LEU A 297 -40.41 35.35 -46.27
N MET A 298 -40.77 34.06 -46.25
CA MET A 298 -41.96 33.56 -45.53
C MET A 298 -41.83 33.70 -44.01
N ARG A 299 -40.62 33.57 -43.45
CA ARG A 299 -40.36 33.78 -42.01
C ARG A 299 -40.33 35.25 -41.60
N LYS A 300 -39.94 36.17 -42.50
CA LYS A 300 -40.07 37.63 -42.28
C LYS A 300 -41.53 38.07 -42.29
N ARG A 301 -42.32 37.62 -43.29
CA ARG A 301 -43.78 37.88 -43.34
C ARG A 301 -44.56 37.32 -42.15
N LYS A 302 -44.06 36.26 -41.50
CA LYS A 302 -44.65 35.69 -40.26
C LYS A 302 -44.24 36.44 -38.98
N LYS A 303 -43.11 37.16 -38.99
CA LYS A 303 -42.66 38.02 -37.88
C LYS A 303 -43.27 39.43 -37.93
N ASP A 304 -43.65 39.89 -39.12
CA ASP A 304 -44.32 41.18 -39.31
C ASP A 304 -45.85 41.09 -39.07
N ALA A 305 -46.39 39.88 -38.88
CA ALA A 305 -47.81 39.60 -38.63
C ALA A 305 -48.17 39.29 -37.16
N GLU A 306 -47.17 39.16 -36.27
CA GLU A 306 -47.39 38.95 -34.84
C GLU A 306 -46.56 39.97 -34.05
N GLY A 307 -47.07 41.20 -34.03
CA GLY A 307 -46.52 42.30 -33.24
C GLY A 307 -46.79 42.13 -31.74
N CYS A 308 -45.74 42.37 -30.94
CA CYS A 308 -45.79 42.65 -29.50
C CYS A 308 -46.82 43.73 -29.14
N PRO A 309 -47.23 43.78 -27.87
CA PRO A 309 -46.66 44.83 -27.00
C PRO A 309 -46.41 44.32 -25.56
N SER A 310 -45.59 44.90 -24.68
CA SER A 310 -44.49 45.86 -24.73
C SER A 310 -44.12 46.19 -23.25
N TYR A 311 -42.82 46.35 -22.92
CA TYR A 311 -42.24 47.13 -21.78
C TYR A 311 -42.67 46.74 -20.34
N SER A 312 -41.92 46.90 -19.24
CA SER A 312 -40.59 47.36 -18.80
C SER A 312 -40.55 47.03 -17.27
N LEU A 313 -39.48 46.95 -16.47
CA LEU A 313 -38.58 47.98 -15.96
C LEU A 313 -37.79 47.38 -14.76
N PHE A 314 -36.72 48.08 -14.39
CA PHE A 314 -35.76 47.94 -13.28
C PHE A 314 -36.29 47.62 -11.86
N ARG A 315 -35.57 46.72 -11.14
CA ARG A 315 -34.81 46.88 -9.86
C ARG A 315 -35.55 47.41 -8.56
N PRO A 316 -34.91 47.48 -7.36
CA PRO A 316 -35.19 46.62 -6.18
C PRO A 316 -35.56 47.38 -4.87
N LEU A 317 -35.60 46.65 -3.75
CA LEU A 317 -35.34 47.03 -2.33
C LEU A 317 -36.50 46.99 -1.31
N HIS A 318 -36.11 46.40 -0.16
CA HIS A 318 -36.43 46.74 1.23
C HIS A 318 -37.71 46.21 1.92
N SER A 319 -37.42 45.29 2.84
CA SER A 319 -37.68 45.37 4.29
C SER A 319 -39.04 45.03 4.90
N SER A 320 -38.88 44.22 5.94
CA SER A 320 -39.42 44.40 7.30
C SER A 320 -40.70 43.64 7.63
N LEU A 321 -40.57 42.90 8.74
CA LEU A 321 -41.57 42.72 9.82
C LEU A 321 -42.82 41.91 9.39
N THR A 322 -43.46 41.06 10.18
CA THR A 322 -43.47 40.68 11.60
C THR A 322 -44.57 39.62 11.74
N SER A 323 -44.55 38.89 12.86
CA SER A 323 -45.75 38.30 13.51
C SER A 323 -46.40 37.10 12.82
N ALA A 324 -47.03 36.14 13.51
CA ALA A 324 -47.12 35.79 14.92
C ALA A 324 -47.88 34.44 14.98
N MET A 325 -47.65 33.69 16.07
CA MET A 325 -48.56 32.78 16.80
C MET A 325 -49.60 31.93 16.05
N ILE A 326 -49.72 30.66 16.47
CA ILE A 326 -50.90 30.17 17.24
C ILE A 326 -50.61 28.77 17.85
N ARG A 327 -51.10 28.61 19.09
CA ARG A 327 -51.14 27.40 19.95
C ARG A 327 -52.02 26.31 19.31
N SER A 328 -51.95 25.01 19.66
CA SER A 328 -52.66 24.45 20.83
C SER A 328 -52.53 22.91 20.84
N SER A 329 -52.21 22.35 22.01
CA SER A 329 -52.93 21.27 22.72
C SER A 329 -53.26 19.92 22.05
N SER A 330 -52.81 18.86 22.73
CA SER A 330 -53.64 17.85 23.43
C SER A 330 -53.43 16.35 23.08
N SER A 331 -53.23 15.59 24.16
CA SER A 331 -53.76 14.25 24.45
C SER A 331 -53.11 12.98 23.86
N SER A 332 -52.49 12.23 24.78
CA SER A 332 -52.36 10.76 24.79
C SER A 332 -53.75 10.08 24.89
N PRO A 333 -53.92 8.82 24.43
CA PRO A 333 -54.02 7.72 25.41
C PRO A 333 -53.46 6.33 24.97
N SER A 334 -52.78 5.68 25.93
CA SER A 334 -52.82 4.27 26.39
C SER A 334 -53.07 3.04 25.47
N GLU A 335 -52.18 2.06 25.67
CA GLU A 335 -52.35 0.59 25.79
C GLU A 335 -53.06 -0.25 24.71
N MET A 336 -52.35 -1.28 24.20
CA MET A 336 -52.91 -2.63 24.08
C MET A 336 -51.82 -3.72 24.07
N ARG A 337 -51.92 -4.64 25.02
CA ARG A 337 -51.22 -5.94 25.08
C ARG A 337 -51.81 -6.90 24.03
N TYR A 338 -51.00 -7.81 23.46
CA TYR A 338 -51.36 -9.23 23.35
C TYR A 338 -50.13 -10.09 23.04
N CYS A 339 -49.91 -11.10 23.89
CA CYS A 339 -49.00 -12.23 23.68
C CYS A 339 -49.56 -13.18 22.61
N ILE A 340 -48.72 -14.07 22.03
CA ILE A 340 -48.89 -15.55 22.02
C ILE A 340 -47.95 -16.27 21.01
N ASN A 341 -47.08 -17.12 21.59
CA ASN A 341 -46.68 -18.50 21.20
C ASN A 341 -45.86 -18.79 19.92
N ARG A 342 -44.64 -19.36 20.08
CA ARG A 342 -44.25 -20.81 20.10
C ARG A 342 -43.89 -21.30 18.68
N SER A 343 -42.90 -22.16 18.39
CA SER A 343 -42.08 -23.12 19.14
C SER A 343 -40.84 -23.52 18.31
N ILE A 344 -39.77 -23.90 19.01
CA ILE A 344 -38.67 -24.80 18.58
C ILE A 344 -39.10 -26.24 18.95
N PRO A 345 -38.75 -27.33 18.21
CA PRO A 345 -37.54 -28.18 18.48
C PRO A 345 -36.86 -28.71 17.19
N ALA A 346 -35.52 -28.73 17.07
CA ALA A 346 -34.52 -29.68 17.59
C ALA A 346 -34.40 -31.02 16.82
N GLN A 347 -33.20 -31.31 16.27
CA GLN A 347 -32.39 -32.54 16.44
C GLN A 347 -31.45 -32.83 15.22
N SER A 348 -30.14 -32.90 15.50
CA SER A 348 -29.10 -33.67 14.77
C SER A 348 -29.16 -35.16 15.21
N PRO A 349 -28.22 -36.11 14.90
CA PRO A 349 -26.99 -36.09 14.06
C PRO A 349 -26.76 -37.38 13.20
N GLY A 350 -25.67 -37.47 12.41
CA GLY A 350 -25.23 -38.76 11.84
C GLY A 350 -24.07 -38.77 10.82
N HIS A 351 -22.84 -38.96 11.31
CA HIS A 351 -21.70 -39.77 10.84
C HIS A 351 -21.28 -39.95 9.35
N GLN A 352 -19.98 -39.63 9.13
CA GLN A 352 -18.88 -40.34 8.42
C GLN A 352 -19.03 -40.86 6.97
N LEU A 353 -18.05 -40.52 6.11
CA LEU A 353 -17.12 -41.49 5.48
C LEU A 353 -15.92 -40.79 4.76
N TYR A 354 -14.83 -41.56 4.69
CA TYR A 354 -13.45 -41.31 4.23
C TYR A 354 -13.28 -41.04 2.72
N LEU A 355 -12.18 -40.35 2.31
CA LEU A 355 -11.09 -40.91 1.48
C LEU A 355 -9.94 -39.91 1.19
N ASN A 356 -8.72 -40.48 1.23
CA ASN A 356 -7.38 -39.91 1.01
C ASN A 356 -7.09 -39.50 -0.45
N HIS A 357 -6.06 -38.67 -0.67
CA HIS A 357 -4.91 -39.05 -1.52
C HIS A 357 -3.64 -38.18 -1.30
N HIS A 358 -2.50 -38.87 -1.49
CA HIS A 358 -1.10 -38.57 -1.17
C HIS A 358 -0.37 -37.51 -2.03
N CYS A 359 0.70 -36.92 -1.48
CA CYS A 359 1.84 -36.42 -2.25
C CYS A 359 3.16 -36.63 -1.47
N GLN A 360 4.01 -37.54 -1.96
CA GLN A 360 5.42 -37.72 -1.58
C GLN A 360 6.19 -37.97 -2.88
N GLN A 361 7.12 -37.08 -3.22
CA GLN A 361 8.55 -37.31 -3.44
C GLN A 361 9.23 -36.00 -3.83
#